data_AF-A0A553K485-F1
#
_entry.id   AF-A0A553K485-F1
#
_cell.length_a   1.000
_cell.length_b   1.000
_cell.length_c   1.000
_cell.angle_alpha   90.00
_cell.angle_beta   90.00
_cell.angle_gamma   90.00
#
_symmetry.space_group_name_H-M   'P 1'
#
loop_
_entity.id
_entity.type
_entity.pdbx_description
1 polymer ?
#
loop_
_entity_poly.entity_id
_entity_poly.type
_entity_poly.pdbx_seq_one_letter_code
_entity_poly.pdbx_strand_id
1 'polypeptide(L)'
;MTFDVVWPIVYGFFLLTTLAWAWARGTAAGSRWRAVGLLPVVAVALDYAENVCTATVMARYPARTPVLAELAPIFTAGKWLALSASFLLLAIGSIIAVLARWRKGASRPPGSQDR
;
A
#
# COMPACT_ATOMS: atom_id res chain seq x y z
N MET A 1 -6.01 -26.33 5.17
CA MET A 1 -5.97 -24.93 4.68
C MET A 1 -4.63 -24.35 5.12
N THR A 2 -3.66 -24.26 4.22
CA THR A 2 -2.40 -23.58 4.55
C THR A 2 -2.70 -22.08 4.63
N PHE A 3 -2.38 -21.45 5.77
CA PHE A 3 -2.60 -20.01 5.95
C PHE A 3 -1.66 -19.21 5.05
N ASP A 4 -2.21 -18.33 4.21
CA ASP A 4 -1.43 -17.48 3.32
C ASP A 4 -0.91 -16.24 4.07
N VAL A 5 0.21 -16.43 4.76
CA VAL A 5 0.88 -15.36 5.54
C VAL A 5 1.91 -14.61 4.70
N VAL A 6 2.40 -15.24 3.63
CA VAL A 6 3.49 -14.73 2.79
C VAL A 6 2.97 -13.67 1.84
N TRP A 7 1.81 -13.89 1.22
CA TRP A 7 1.27 -12.96 0.24
C TRP A 7 1.09 -11.52 0.77
N PRO A 8 0.56 -11.32 2.00
CA PRO A 8 0.44 -9.99 2.60
C PRO A 8 1.76 -9.25 2.74
N ILE A 9 2.82 -9.94 3.15
CA ILE A 9 4.14 -9.34 3.29
C ILE A 9 4.68 -8.91 1.93
N VAL A 10 4.54 -9.77 0.92
CA VAL A 10 5.07 -9.51 -0.43
C VAL A 10 4.42 -8.27 -1.04
N TYR A 11 3.08 -8.23 -1.10
CA TYR A 11 2.41 -7.05 -1.67
C TYR A 11 2.60 -5.81 -0.79
N GLY A 12 2.59 -5.98 0.54
CA GLY A 12 2.72 -4.88 1.49
C GLY A 12 4.07 -4.19 1.37
N PHE A 13 5.16 -4.96 1.30
CA PHE A 13 6.51 -4.42 1.15
C PHE A 13 6.70 -3.75 -0.21
N PHE A 14 6.20 -4.37 -1.28
CA PHE A 14 6.23 -3.77 -2.62
C PHE A 14 5.52 -2.42 -2.66
N LEU A 15 4.28 -2.36 -2.15
CA LEU A 15 3.50 -1.12 -2.14
C LEU A 15 4.10 -0.08 -1.20
N LEU A 16 4.54 -0.47 0.00
CA LEU A 16 5.17 0.45 0.96
C LEU A 16 6.39 1.13 0.34
N THR A 17 7.30 0.35 -0.25
CA THR A 17 8.54 0.87 -0.82
C THR A 17 8.30 1.75 -2.05
N THR A 18 7.47 1.30 -2.99
CA THR A 18 7.17 2.04 -4.22
C THR A 18 6.39 3.33 -3.94
N LEU A 19 5.42 3.29 -3.02
CA LEU A 19 4.62 4.45 -2.63
C LEU A 19 5.49 5.46 -1.86
N ALA A 20 6.29 5.00 -0.88
CA ALA A 20 7.22 5.86 -0.16
C ALA A 20 8.22 6.54 -1.11
N TRP A 21 8.74 5.81 -2.11
CA TRP A 21 9.63 6.36 -3.13
C TRP A 21 8.94 7.41 -4.01
N ALA A 22 7.74 7.11 -4.53
CA ALA A 22 6.99 8.01 -5.41
C ALA A 22 6.68 9.34 -4.71
N TRP A 23 6.15 9.29 -3.49
CA TRP A 23 5.82 10.48 -2.71
C TRP A 23 7.06 11.24 -2.22
N ALA A 24 8.17 10.55 -1.89
CA ALA A 24 9.43 11.21 -1.57
C ALA A 24 10.05 11.98 -2.75
N ARG A 25 9.79 11.54 -3.99
CA ARG A 25 10.25 12.25 -5.20
C ARG A 25 9.31 13.39 -5.61
N GLY A 26 8.01 13.24 -5.36
CA GLY A 26 7.00 14.22 -5.74
C GLY A 26 6.75 15.34 -4.72
N THR A 27 7.17 15.18 -3.45
CA THR A 27 6.85 16.13 -2.38
C THR A 27 8.08 16.64 -1.63
N ALA A 28 7.94 17.79 -0.94
CA ALA A 28 8.99 18.37 -0.12
C ALA A 28 9.32 17.52 1.12
N ALA A 29 10.56 17.65 1.62
CA ALA A 29 10.96 17.04 2.88
C ALA A 29 10.05 17.51 4.03
N GLY A 30 9.54 16.58 4.83
CA GLY A 30 8.59 16.87 5.93
C GLY A 30 7.11 16.88 5.55
N SER A 31 6.76 16.63 4.28
CA SER A 31 5.36 16.62 3.86
C SER A 31 4.56 15.48 4.49
N ARG A 32 3.37 15.80 5.01
CA ARG A 32 2.38 14.83 5.53
C ARG A 32 2.00 13.76 4.51
N TRP A 33 2.15 14.05 3.22
CA TRP A 33 1.91 13.09 2.14
C TRP A 33 2.85 11.88 2.17
N ARG A 34 3.98 11.92 2.90
CA ARG A 34 4.83 10.73 3.11
C ARG A 34 4.18 9.68 4.00
N ALA A 35 3.24 10.07 4.88
CA ALA A 35 2.47 9.14 5.70
C ALA A 35 1.54 8.25 4.87
N VAL A 36 1.17 8.68 3.66
CA VAL A 36 0.41 7.86 2.69
C VAL A 36 1.16 6.58 2.32
N GLY A 37 2.50 6.60 2.39
CA GLY A 37 3.33 5.41 2.22
C GLY A 37 3.00 4.28 3.22
N LEU A 38 2.39 4.59 4.38
CA LEU A 38 2.01 3.60 5.40
C LEU A 38 0.66 2.93 5.14
N LEU A 39 -0.11 3.39 4.16
CA LEU A 39 -1.43 2.82 3.84
C LEU A 39 -1.38 1.31 3.51
N PRO A 40 -0.37 0.77 2.81
CA PRO A 40 -0.23 -0.66 2.58
C PRO A 40 -0.07 -1.47 3.87
N VAL A 41 0.49 -0.89 4.93
CA VAL A 41 0.61 -1.56 6.24
C VAL A 41 -0.78 -1.82 6.85
N VAL A 42 -1.72 -0.90 6.66
CA VAL A 42 -3.12 -1.08 7.09
C VAL A 42 -3.78 -2.20 6.30
N ALA A 43 -3.53 -2.28 4.98
CA ALA A 43 -4.06 -3.37 4.15
C ALA A 43 -3.55 -4.75 4.61
N VAL A 44 -2.25 -4.85 4.91
CA VAL A 44 -1.63 -6.09 5.45
C VAL A 44 -2.22 -6.47 6.80
N ALA A 45 -2.39 -5.51 7.71
CA ALA A 45 -2.98 -5.75 9.02
C ALA A 45 -4.43 -6.27 8.90
N LEU A 46 -5.22 -5.70 7.99
CA LEU A 46 -6.59 -6.14 7.73
C LEU A 46 -6.64 -7.54 7.09
N ASP A 47 -5.70 -7.87 6.20
CA ASP A 47 -5.61 -9.21 5.63
C ASP A 47 -5.25 -10.28 6.68
N TYR A 48 -4.35 -9.97 7.61
CA TYR A 48 -4.08 -10.86 8.74
C TYR A 48 -5.26 -11.00 9.70
N ALA A 49 -5.97 -9.91 10.00
CA ALA A 49 -7.18 -9.97 10.82
C ALA A 49 -8.26 -10.86 10.18
N GLU A 50 -8.45 -10.73 8.87
CA GLU A 50 -9.36 -11.58 8.09
C GLU A 50 -8.94 -13.05 8.14
N ASN A 51 -7.68 -13.33 7.85
CA ASN A 51 -7.11 -14.67 7.90
C ASN A 51 -7.31 -15.31 9.29
N VAL A 52 -7.04 -14.59 10.39
CA VAL A 52 -7.24 -15.10 11.75
C VAL A 52 -8.72 -15.40 12.05
N CYS A 53 -9.65 -14.54 11.60
CA CYS A 53 -11.08 -14.79 11.76
C CYS A 53 -11.49 -16.07 11.03
N THR A 54 -11.12 -16.18 9.76
CA THR A 54 -11.41 -17.35 8.91
C THR A 54 -10.79 -18.62 9.49
N ALA A 55 -9.55 -18.55 10.01
CA ALA A 55 -8.87 -19.65 10.71
C ALA A 55 -9.70 -20.18 11.86
N THR A 56 -10.16 -19.24 12.70
CA THR A 56 -10.83 -19.56 13.96
C THR A 56 -12.22 -20.13 13.71
N VAL A 57 -12.96 -19.57 12.74
CA VAL A 57 -14.26 -20.09 12.32
C VAL A 57 -14.13 -21.54 11.81
N MET A 58 -13.11 -21.81 10.99
CA MET A 58 -12.87 -23.16 10.47
C MET A 58 -12.40 -24.14 11.55
N ALA A 59 -11.53 -23.71 12.47
CA ALA A 59 -11.04 -24.52 13.58
C ALA A 59 -12.13 -24.89 14.59
N ARG A 60 -13.18 -24.05 14.72
CA ARG A 60 -14.32 -24.29 15.60
C ARG A 60 -15.44 -25.08 14.93
N TYR A 61 -15.39 -25.31 13.62
CA TYR A 61 -16.46 -26.00 12.92
C TYR A 61 -16.68 -27.42 13.50
N PRO A 62 -17.94 -27.84 13.76
CA PRO A 62 -19.23 -27.21 13.41
C PRO A 62 -19.80 -26.22 14.45
N ALA A 63 -19.11 -25.97 15.56
CA ALA A 63 -19.55 -24.99 16.55
C ALA A 63 -19.48 -23.57 15.98
N ARG A 64 -20.60 -22.84 15.98
CA ARG A 64 -20.69 -21.50 15.40
C ARG A 64 -19.94 -20.47 16.24
N THR A 65 -19.17 -19.61 15.57
CA THR A 65 -18.53 -18.40 16.13
C THR A 65 -19.01 -17.16 15.37
N PRO A 66 -20.27 -16.70 15.62
CA PRO A 66 -20.94 -15.72 14.76
C PRO A 66 -20.19 -14.37 14.69
N VAL A 67 -19.61 -13.91 15.81
CA VAL A 67 -18.85 -12.65 15.85
C VAL A 67 -17.67 -12.65 14.86
N LEU A 68 -16.88 -13.72 14.82
CA LEU A 68 -15.73 -13.80 13.91
C LEU A 68 -16.17 -14.01 12.46
N ALA A 69 -17.27 -14.72 12.24
CA ALA A 69 -17.85 -14.91 10.91
C ALA A 69 -18.37 -13.59 10.31
N GLU A 70 -18.88 -12.68 11.13
CA GLU A 70 -19.34 -11.35 10.71
C GLU A 70 -18.19 -10.34 10.55
N LEU A 71 -17.10 -10.48 11.31
CA LEU A 71 -15.92 -9.62 11.20
C LEU A 71 -15.05 -9.92 9.97
N ALA A 72 -14.95 -11.19 9.55
CA ALA A 72 -14.16 -11.59 8.38
C ALA A 72 -14.52 -10.80 7.08
N PRO A 73 -15.81 -10.64 6.69
CA PRO A 73 -16.16 -9.84 5.51
C PRO A 73 -15.91 -8.34 5.71
N ILE A 74 -15.97 -7.81 6.93
CA ILE A 74 -15.62 -6.40 7.22
C ILE A 74 -14.13 -6.18 6.99
N PHE A 75 -13.27 -7.07 7.50
CA PHE A 75 -11.83 -7.02 7.23
C PHE A 75 -11.52 -7.20 5.75
N THR A 76 -12.27 -8.06 5.05
CA THR A 76 -12.19 -8.21 3.59
C THR A 76 -12.51 -6.91 2.86
N ALA A 77 -13.61 -6.23 3.20
CA ALA A 77 -13.95 -4.96 2.58
C ALA A 77 -12.90 -3.88 2.87
N GLY A 78 -12.46 -3.79 4.13
CA GLY A 78 -11.45 -2.83 4.56
C GLY A 78 -10.10 -3.01 3.85
N LYS A 79 -9.62 -4.25 3.72
CA LYS A 79 -8.36 -4.53 3.01
C LYS A 79 -8.45 -4.12 1.55
N TRP A 80 -9.57 -4.42 0.87
CA TRP A 80 -9.76 -4.07 -0.55
C TRP A 80 -9.83 -2.56 -0.76
N LEU A 81 -10.45 -1.83 0.17
CA LEU A 81 -10.48 -0.37 0.15
C LEU A 81 -9.06 0.21 0.31
N ALA A 82 -8.32 -0.26 1.32
CA ALA A 82 -6.95 0.20 1.59
C ALA A 82 -5.98 -0.14 0.44
N LEU A 83 -6.11 -1.34 -0.13
CA LEU A 83 -5.32 -1.80 -1.25
C LEU A 83 -5.60 -0.98 -2.52
N SER A 84 -6.87 -0.78 -2.86
CA SER A 84 -7.28 0.02 -4.03
C SER A 84 -6.82 1.47 -3.89
N ALA A 85 -6.96 2.06 -2.71
CA ALA A 85 -6.46 3.39 -2.42
C ALA A 85 -4.92 3.47 -2.55
N SER A 86 -4.19 2.43 -2.12
CA SER A 86 -2.73 2.36 -2.26
C SER A 86 -2.31 2.37 -3.74
N PHE A 87 -2.99 1.60 -4.60
CA PHE A 87 -2.72 1.60 -6.04
C PHE A 87 -3.06 2.94 -6.71
N LEU A 88 -4.19 3.56 -6.34
CA LEU A 88 -4.56 4.87 -6.86
C LEU A 88 -3.52 5.94 -6.49
N LEU A 89 -3.08 5.95 -5.23
CA LEU A 89 -2.07 6.89 -4.73
C LEU A 89 -0.69 6.61 -5.34
N LEU A 90 -0.38 5.35 -5.66
CA LEU A 90 0.84 5.00 -6.38
C LEU A 90 0.83 5.56 -7.79
N ALA A 91 -0.28 5.42 -8.52
CA ALA A 91 -0.44 5.98 -9.86
C ALA A 91 -0.27 7.50 -9.85
N ILE A 92 -0.98 8.19 -8.94
CA ILE A 92 -0.89 9.65 -8.77
C ILE A 92 0.54 10.07 -8.40
N GLY A 93 1.14 9.44 -7.38
CA GLY A 93 2.49 9.76 -6.93
C GLY A 93 3.54 9.54 -8.03
N SER A 94 3.39 8.48 -8.83
CA SER A 94 4.28 8.17 -9.94
C SER A 94 4.19 9.22 -11.05
N ILE A 95 2.98 9.65 -11.42
CA ILE A 95 2.76 10.73 -12.40
C ILE A 95 3.45 12.01 -11.93
N ILE A 96 3.23 12.41 -10.68
CA ILE A 96 3.86 13.62 -10.09
C ILE A 96 5.38 13.50 -10.10
N ALA A 97 5.94 12.35 -9.71
CA ALA A 97 7.38 12.12 -9.68
C ALA A 97 8.01 12.21 -11.09
N VAL A 98 7.34 11.66 -12.10
CA VAL A 98 7.78 11.74 -13.51
C VAL A 98 7.76 13.19 -13.99
N LEU A 99 6.64 13.90 -13.81
CA LEU A 99 6.50 15.31 -14.22
C LEU A 99 7.53 16.22 -13.52
N ALA A 100 7.77 16.01 -12.23
CA ALA A 100 8.78 16.75 -11.47
C ALA A 100 10.20 16.52 -12.01
N ARG A 101 10.50 15.29 -12.46
CA ARG A 101 11.79 14.95 -13.06
C ARG A 101 11.97 15.58 -14.44
N TRP A 102 10.91 15.65 -15.24
CA TRP A 102 10.93 16.25 -16.58
C TRP A 102 11.16 17.76 -16.52
N ARG A 103 10.50 18.47 -15.58
CA ARG A 103 10.77 19.89 -15.32
C ARG A 103 12.23 20.18 -15.00
N LYS A 104 12.86 19.38 -14.13
CA LYS A 104 14.28 19.56 -13.76
C LYS A 104 15.23 19.26 -14.94
N GLY A 105 14.88 18.32 -15.81
CA GLY A 105 15.64 18.01 -17.02
C GLY A 105 15.61 19.14 -18.06
N ALA A 106 14.44 19.76 -18.26
CA ALA A 106 14.27 20.87 -19.19
C ALA A 106 14.95 22.18 -18.74
N SER A 107 15.26 22.33 -17.44
CA SER A 107 15.94 23.51 -16.89
C SER A 107 17.47 23.46 -16.98
N ARG A 108 18.09 22.42 -17.56
CA ARG A 108 19.52 22.41 -17.87
C ARG A 108 19.73 22.95 -19.29
N PRO A 109 20.22 24.19 -19.47
CA PRO A 109 20.53 24.70 -20.80
C PRO A 109 21.69 23.90 -21.42
N PRO A 110 21.66 23.60 -22.73
CA PRO A 110 22.81 23.08 -23.44
C PRO A 110 23.83 24.23 -23.60
N GLY A 111 24.83 24.29 -22.74
CA GLY A 111 25.88 25.31 -22.87
C GLY A 111 26.58 25.67 -21.56
N SER A 112 27.49 24.83 -21.12
CA SER A 112 28.67 25.26 -20.34
C SER A 112 29.84 24.30 -20.56
N GLN A 113 29.96 23.83 -21.80
CA GLN A 113 31.15 23.14 -22.28
C GLN A 113 31.83 24.08 -23.26
N ASP A 114 32.31 25.21 -22.74
CA ASP A 114 33.23 26.11 -23.45
C ASP A 114 34.31 26.52 -22.45
N ARG A 115 35.47 25.86 -22.56
CA ARG A 115 36.82 26.44 -22.68
C ARG A 115 37.88 25.39 -22.43
#